data_AF-A0A939BFN6-F1
#
_entry.id   AF-A0A939BFN6-F1
#
_cell.length_a   1.000
_cell.length_b   1.000
_cell.length_c   1.000
_cell.angle_alpha   90.00
_cell.angle_beta   90.00
_cell.angle_gamma   90.00
#
_symmetry.space_group_name_H-M   'P 1'
#
loop_
_entity.id
_entity.type
_entity.pdbx_description
1 polymer ?
#
loop_
_entity_poly.entity_id
_entity_poly.type
_entity_poly.pdbx_seq_one_letter_code
_entity_poly.pdbx_strand_id
1 'polypeptide(L)'
;MRKKRKMSQQELSYEIEYSIPHISHVENGMTKASLEFVVKAANALHTTTDRLLCDSLEGTESIYVTEVSEELKDMDPATLKIIRRMVRDMKDNLEENMQS
;
A
#
# COMPACT_ATOMS: atom_id res chain seq x y z
N MET A 1 -7.03 -0.68 -1.92
CA MET A 1 -6.40 -1.98 -2.26
C MET A 1 -7.24 -2.84 -3.19
N ARG A 2 -8.44 -3.31 -2.79
CA ARG A 2 -9.32 -4.19 -3.59
C ARG A 2 -9.50 -3.76 -5.06
N LYS A 3 -9.82 -2.48 -5.30
CA LYS A 3 -9.97 -1.92 -6.66
C LYS A 3 -8.71 -2.06 -7.53
N LYS A 4 -7.50 -1.90 -6.95
CA LYS A 4 -6.23 -2.09 -7.67
C LYS A 4 -6.08 -3.54 -8.17
N ARG A 5 -6.74 -4.50 -7.51
CA ARG A 5 -6.76 -5.92 -7.85
C ARG A 5 -7.97 -6.35 -8.69
N LYS A 6 -8.78 -5.42 -9.18
CA LYS A 6 -10.02 -5.69 -9.94
C LYS A 6 -11.04 -6.56 -9.21
N MET A 7 -10.93 -6.68 -7.90
CA MET A 7 -11.89 -7.41 -7.05
C MET A 7 -13.07 -6.50 -6.71
N SER A 8 -14.29 -7.04 -6.63
CA SER A 8 -15.55 -6.38 -6.26
C SER A 8 -15.85 -6.51 -4.75
N GLN A 9 -16.71 -5.65 -4.19
CA GLN A 9 -17.11 -5.78 -2.77
C GLN A 9 -17.82 -7.11 -2.50
N GLN A 10 -18.51 -7.65 -3.51
CA GLN A 10 -19.17 -8.94 -3.44
C GLN A 10 -18.17 -10.10 -3.37
N GLU A 11 -17.11 -10.07 -4.18
CA GLU A 11 -16.05 -11.08 -4.13
C GLU A 11 -15.32 -11.05 -2.78
N LEU A 12 -14.98 -9.85 -2.28
CA LEU A 12 -14.35 -9.74 -0.96
C LEU A 12 -15.30 -10.23 0.15
N SER A 13 -16.58 -9.85 0.10
CA SER A 13 -17.62 -10.30 1.02
C SER A 13 -17.69 -11.82 1.11
N TYR A 14 -17.61 -12.51 -0.04
CA TYR A 14 -17.59 -13.97 -0.09
C TYR A 14 -16.32 -14.56 0.55
N GLU A 15 -15.15 -13.99 0.27
CA GLU A 15 -13.87 -14.51 0.80
C GLU A 15 -13.69 -14.32 2.30
N ILE A 16 -14.18 -13.22 2.88
CA ILE A 16 -13.97 -12.91 4.30
C ILE A 16 -15.21 -13.17 5.18
N GLU A 17 -16.30 -13.67 4.59
CA GLU A 17 -17.56 -14.01 5.26
C GLU A 17 -18.23 -12.82 5.98
N TYR A 18 -18.08 -11.62 5.42
CA TYR A 18 -18.78 -10.41 5.88
C TYR A 18 -19.84 -10.01 4.86
N SER A 19 -20.90 -9.34 5.30
CA SER A 19 -21.92 -8.84 4.38
C SER A 19 -21.39 -7.70 3.50
N ILE A 20 -21.88 -7.60 2.26
CA ILE A 20 -21.52 -6.50 1.34
C ILE A 20 -21.74 -5.12 2.00
N PRO A 21 -22.86 -4.85 2.72
CA PRO A 21 -23.03 -3.59 3.43
C PRO A 21 -21.95 -3.33 4.48
N HIS A 22 -21.52 -4.36 5.23
CA HIS A 22 -20.44 -4.22 6.21
C HIS A 22 -19.11 -3.85 5.53
N ILE A 23 -18.77 -4.51 4.42
CA ILE A 23 -17.58 -4.17 3.60
C ILE A 23 -17.65 -2.70 3.18
N SER A 24 -18.79 -2.26 2.64
CA SER A 24 -18.97 -0.88 2.18
C SER A 24 -18.86 0.12 3.32
N HIS A 25 -19.45 -0.16 4.48
CA HIS A 25 -19.35 0.72 5.64
C HIS A 25 -17.92 0.83 6.17
N VAL A 26 -17.16 -0.26 6.18
CA VAL A 26 -15.75 -0.22 6.56
C VAL A 26 -14.91 0.55 5.54
N GLU A 27 -15.06 0.27 4.23
CA GLU A 27 -14.31 0.96 3.16
C GLU A 27 -14.57 2.48 3.14
N ASN A 28 -15.74 2.93 3.58
CA ASN A 28 -16.12 4.35 3.64
C ASN A 28 -15.99 4.98 5.04
N GLY A 29 -15.41 4.28 6.02
CA GLY A 29 -15.21 4.79 7.38
C GLY A 29 -16.49 4.98 8.22
N MET A 30 -17.62 4.42 7.79
CA MET A 30 -18.93 4.52 8.46
C MET A 30 -19.08 3.57 9.66
N THR A 31 -18.18 2.59 9.81
CA THR A 31 -18.19 1.61 10.91
C THR A 31 -16.78 1.20 11.28
N LYS A 32 -16.56 0.89 12.56
CA LYS A 32 -15.29 0.36 13.06
C LYS A 32 -15.07 -1.05 12.52
N ALA A 33 -13.88 -1.29 11.94
CA ALA A 33 -13.43 -2.62 11.60
C ALA A 33 -12.95 -3.36 12.86
N SER A 34 -13.37 -4.62 13.03
CA SER A 34 -12.78 -5.49 14.07
C SER A 34 -11.37 -5.93 13.65
N LEU A 35 -10.55 -6.35 14.61
CA LEU A 35 -9.24 -6.91 14.29
C LEU A 35 -9.36 -8.16 13.38
N GLU A 36 -10.39 -8.98 13.61
CA GLU A 36 -10.72 -10.13 12.76
C GLU A 36 -10.97 -9.70 11.31
N PHE A 37 -11.77 -8.65 11.09
CA PHE A 37 -12.02 -8.10 9.76
C PHE A 37 -10.72 -7.69 9.08
N VAL A 38 -9.86 -6.96 9.79
CA VAL A 38 -8.58 -6.46 9.25
C VAL A 38 -7.67 -7.61 8.84
N VAL A 39 -7.54 -8.64 9.69
CA VAL A 39 -6.73 -9.83 9.38
C VAL A 39 -7.29 -10.61 8.20
N LYS A 40 -8.61 -10.87 8.18
CA LYS A 40 -9.26 -11.57 7.06
C LYS A 40 -9.11 -10.80 5.75
N ALA A 41 -9.32 -9.48 5.78
CA ALA A 41 -9.15 -8.62 4.61
C ALA A 41 -7.70 -8.59 4.12
N ALA A 42 -6.71 -8.57 5.01
CA ALA A 42 -5.29 -8.63 4.63
C ALA A 42 -4.96 -9.93 3.89
N ASN A 43 -5.43 -11.06 4.43
CA ASN A 43 -5.24 -12.38 3.82
C ASN A 43 -5.92 -12.49 2.44
N ALA A 44 -7.20 -12.11 2.34
CA ALA A 44 -7.96 -12.10 1.08
C ALA A 44 -7.31 -11.18 0.03
N LEU A 45 -6.81 -10.03 0.47
CA LEU A 45 -6.09 -9.09 -0.37
C LEU A 45 -4.59 -9.38 -0.43
N HIS A 46 -4.13 -10.62 -0.16
CA HIS A 46 -2.72 -11.06 -0.11
C HIS A 46 -1.74 -9.93 0.21
N THR A 47 -1.94 -9.29 1.36
CA THR A 47 -1.19 -8.14 1.84
C THR A 47 -1.03 -8.26 3.34
N THR A 48 -0.17 -7.43 3.91
CA THR A 48 -0.03 -7.30 5.36
C THR A 48 -0.97 -6.25 5.92
N THR A 49 -1.20 -6.28 7.24
CA THR A 49 -2.09 -5.35 7.93
C THR A 49 -1.53 -3.92 7.96
N ASP A 50 -0.21 -3.76 8.01
CA ASP A 50 0.46 -2.45 7.86
C ASP A 50 0.16 -1.80 6.51
N ARG A 51 0.19 -2.55 5.40
CA ARG A 51 -0.19 -2.05 4.07
C ARG A 51 -1.67 -1.69 3.94
N LEU A 52 -2.56 -2.26 4.76
CA LEU A 52 -3.96 -1.81 4.81
C LEU A 52 -4.13 -0.48 5.53
N LEU A 53 -3.21 -0.15 6.44
CA LEU A 53 -3.29 0.99 7.34
C LEU A 53 -2.27 2.10 7.01
N CYS A 54 -1.53 1.95 5.90
CA CYS A 54 -0.40 2.80 5.54
C CYS A 54 -0.77 4.29 5.36
N ASP A 55 -1.99 4.57 4.92
CA ASP A 55 -2.50 5.93 4.72
C ASP A 55 -3.09 6.53 6.02
N SER A 56 -3.24 5.72 7.07
CA SER A 56 -3.93 6.07 8.32
C SER A 56 -3.02 6.11 9.54
N LEU A 57 -1.77 5.63 9.44
CA LEU A 57 -0.80 5.55 10.53
C LEU A 57 0.41 6.45 10.25
N GLU A 58 0.86 7.18 11.27
CA GLU A 58 2.12 7.93 11.23
C GLU A 58 3.33 6.97 11.28
N GLY A 59 4.39 7.24 10.51
CA GLY A 59 5.60 6.39 10.46
C GLY A 59 5.66 5.39 9.29
N THR A 60 4.87 5.57 8.25
CA THR A 60 4.77 4.67 7.09
C THR A 60 5.82 4.92 6.00
N GLU A 61 6.81 5.77 6.27
CA GLU A 61 7.98 6.03 5.41
C GLU A 61 8.69 4.73 4.98
N SER A 62 8.75 3.74 5.88
CA SER A 62 9.32 2.41 5.61
C SER A 62 8.56 1.63 4.54
N ILE A 63 7.26 1.89 4.34
CA ILE A 63 6.45 1.21 3.33
C ILE A 63 6.85 1.69 1.95
N TYR A 64 6.98 3.01 1.74
CA TYR A 64 7.39 3.55 0.44
C TYR A 64 8.79 3.08 0.04
N VAL A 65 9.73 2.99 0.99
CA VAL A 65 11.05 2.41 0.72
C VAL A 65 10.96 0.93 0.32
N THR A 66 10.07 0.18 0.98
CA THR A 66 9.83 -1.23 0.65
C THR A 66 9.22 -1.39 -0.74
N GLU A 67 8.22 -0.59 -1.10
CA GLU A 67 7.58 -0.60 -2.42
C GLU A 67 8.58 -0.29 -3.53
N VAL A 68 9.39 0.76 -3.36
CA VAL A 68 10.47 1.08 -4.29
C VAL A 68 11.46 -0.10 -4.40
N SER A 69 11.80 -0.74 -3.27
CA SER A 69 12.68 -1.92 -3.33
C SER A 69 12.05 -3.10 -4.06
N GLU A 70 10.74 -3.33 -3.93
CA GLU A 70 10.00 -4.38 -4.62
C GLU A 70 9.98 -4.14 -6.14
N GLU A 71 9.74 -2.89 -6.57
CA GLU A 71 9.74 -2.50 -8.00
C GLU A 71 11.11 -2.71 -8.67
N LEU A 72 12.20 -2.62 -7.91
CA LEU A 72 13.58 -2.71 -8.41
C LEU A 72 14.17 -4.12 -8.36
N LYS A 73 13.50 -5.08 -7.72
CA LYS A 73 14.05 -6.40 -7.33
C LYS A 73 14.63 -7.23 -8.49
N ASP A 74 14.03 -7.16 -9.67
CA ASP A 74 14.37 -8.01 -10.81
C ASP A 74 15.08 -7.24 -11.95
N MET A 75 15.52 -6.02 -11.68
CA MET A 75 16.24 -5.19 -12.66
C MET A 75 17.71 -5.57 -12.75
N ASP A 76 18.29 -5.44 -13.95
CA ASP A 76 19.71 -5.68 -14.16
C ASP A 76 20.58 -4.58 -13.49
N PRO A 77 21.85 -4.88 -13.18
CA PRO A 77 22.74 -3.94 -12.49
C PRO A 77 22.97 -2.61 -13.23
N ALA A 78 22.93 -2.59 -14.57
CA ALA A 78 23.14 -1.36 -15.33
C ALA A 78 21.92 -0.44 -15.22
N THR A 79 20.72 -0.98 -15.34
CA THR A 79 19.46 -0.25 -15.14
C THR A 79 19.35 0.28 -13.70
N LEU A 80 19.67 -0.55 -12.70
CA LEU A 80 19.69 -0.12 -11.29
C LEU A 80 20.64 1.05 -11.04
N LYS A 81 21.81 1.06 -11.70
CA LYS A 81 22.78 2.16 -11.57
C LYS A 81 22.24 3.48 -12.13
N ILE A 82 21.47 3.43 -13.22
CA ILE A 82 20.82 4.60 -13.81
C ILE A 82 19.75 5.13 -12.85
N ILE A 83 18.86 4.26 -12.37
CA ILE A 83 17.79 4.65 -11.45
C ILE A 83 18.37 5.24 -10.15
N ARG A 84 19.41 4.61 -9.58
CA ARG A 84 20.08 5.13 -8.37
C ARG A 84 20.62 6.55 -8.59
N ARG A 85 21.13 6.84 -9.78
CA ARG A 85 21.61 8.20 -10.12
C ARG A 85 20.44 9.17 -10.19
N MET A 86 19.35 8.81 -10.85
CA MET A 86 18.14 9.65 -10.91
C MET A 86 17.57 9.95 -9.53
N VAL A 87 17.48 8.94 -8.65
CA VAL A 87 17.00 9.11 -7.27
C VAL A 87 17.88 10.09 -6.48
N ARG A 88 19.20 10.00 -6.66
CA ARG A 88 20.15 10.96 -6.06
C ARG A 88 19.94 12.37 -6.59
N ASP A 89 19.93 12.52 -7.91
CA ASP A 89 19.78 13.83 -8.55
C ASP A 89 18.45 14.48 -8.15
N MET A 90 17.35 13.71 -8.05
CA MET A 90 16.07 14.21 -7.55
C MET A 90 16.13 14.64 -6.09
N LYS A 91 16.81 13.86 -5.23
CA LYS A 91 16.95 14.19 -3.81
C LYS A 91 17.72 15.50 -3.63
N ASP A 92 18.87 15.64 -4.30
CA ASP A 92 19.72 16.82 -4.20
C ASP A 92 18.93 18.08 -4.64
N ASN A 93 18.18 17.99 -5.75
CA ASN A 93 17.32 19.09 -6.22
C ASN A 93 16.21 19.46 -5.22
N LEU A 94 15.58 18.49 -4.56
CA LEU A 94 14.53 18.77 -3.58
C LEU A 94 15.10 19.46 -2.32
N GLU A 95 16.27 19.02 -1.86
CA GLU A 95 16.96 19.63 -0.72
C GLU A 95 17.39 21.09 -1.00
N GLU A 96 17.86 21.39 -2.22
CA GLU A 96 18.20 22.75 -2.65
C GLU A 96 16.97 23.68 -2.72
N ASN A 97 15.84 23.18 -3.25
CA ASN A 97 14.61 23.96 -3.36
C ASN A 97 13.90 24.18 -2.02
N MET A 98 14.15 23.34 -1.01
CA MET A 98 13.60 23.52 0.34
C MET A 98 14.44 24.46 1.22
N GLN A 99 15.64 24.85 0.78
CA GLN A 99 16.52 25.83 1.44
C GLN A 99 16.43 27.24 0.83
N SER A 100 15.62 27.41 -0.22
CA SER A 100 15.38 28.66 -0.96
C SER A 100 14.05 29.30 -0.57
#